data_AF-A0A1G3RSY8-F1
#
_entry.id   AF-A0A1G3RSY8-F1
#
_cell.length_a   1.000
_cell.length_b   1.000
_cell.length_c   1.000
_cell.angle_alpha   90.00
_cell.angle_beta   90.00
_cell.angle_gamma   90.00
#
_symmetry.space_group_name_H-M   'P 1'
#
loop_
_entity.id
_entity.type
_entity.pdbx_description
1 polymer ?
#
loop_
_entity_poly.entity_id
_entity_poly.type
_entity_poly.pdbx_seq_one_letter_code
_entity_poly.pdbx_strand_id
1 'polypeptide(L)' 'MSIIRVIRKQDTVCEISQVITGKKHGRLSATETTIFDATGLATQDILSAQELRVKAERLDFGTSAAI' A
#
# COMPACT_ATOMS: atom_id res chain seq x y z
N MET A 1 -16.83 -8.93 29.71
CA MET A 1 -17.10 -9.00 28.25
C MET A 1 -15.88 -9.61 27.59
N SER A 2 -15.97 -10.83 27.05
CA SER A 2 -14.82 -11.48 26.40
C SER A 2 -14.82 -11.13 24.91
N ILE A 3 -13.72 -10.58 24.40
CA ILE A 3 -13.58 -10.26 22.97
C ILE A 3 -13.27 -11.58 22.25
N ILE A 4 -14.23 -12.10 21.49
CA ILE A 4 -14.01 -13.26 20.63
C ILE A 4 -13.23 -12.80 19.39
N ARG A 5 -12.01 -13.32 19.22
CA ARG A 5 -11.23 -13.12 18.00
C ARG A 5 -11.66 -14.13 16.93
N VAL A 6 -12.39 -13.64 15.92
CA VAL A 6 -12.87 -14.44 14.79
C VAL A 6 -11.79 -14.63 13.71
N ILE A 7 -10.89 -13.65 13.55
CA ILE A 7 -9.78 -13.67 12.57
C ILE A 7 -8.44 -13.75 13.28
N ARG A 8 -7.51 -14.55 12.75
CA ARG A 8 -6.16 -14.82 13.25
C ARG A 8 -5.12 -14.51 12.20
N LYS A 9 -3.84 -14.40 12.61
CA LYS A 9 -2.72 -14.09 11.70
C LYS A 9 -2.59 -15.09 10.54
N GLN A 10 -2.85 -16.37 10.79
CA GLN A 10 -2.82 -17.41 9.77
C GLN A 10 -3.95 -17.30 8.73
N ASP A 11 -5.00 -16.53 8.98
CA ASP A 11 -6.08 -16.30 8.01
C ASP A 11 -5.70 -15.22 6.97
N THR A 12 -4.57 -14.52 7.18
CA THR A 12 -4.01 -13.60 6.18
C THR A 12 -3.45 -14.40 4.99
N VAL A 13 -4.07 -14.25 3.83
CA VAL A 13 -3.72 -15.00 2.61
C VAL A 13 -2.33 -14.63 2.05
N CYS A 14 -2.02 -13.33 2.00
CA CYS A 14 -0.75 -12.81 1.49
C CYS A 14 -0.56 -11.33 1.86
N GLU A 15 0.65 -10.82 1.61
CA GLU A 15 0.90 -9.37 1.61
C GLU A 15 0.70 -8.77 0.22
N ILE A 16 0.33 -7.49 0.15
CA ILE A 16 0.11 -6.77 -1.12
C ILE A 16 1.36 -6.77 -2.02
N SER A 17 2.55 -6.74 -1.42
CA SER A 17 3.83 -6.80 -2.15
C SER A 17 3.98 -8.09 -2.95
N GLN A 18 3.46 -9.21 -2.44
CA GLN A 18 3.52 -10.51 -3.10
C GLN A 18 2.57 -10.56 -4.29
N VAL A 19 1.43 -9.87 -4.22
CA VAL A 19 0.49 -9.73 -5.34
C VAL A 19 1.10 -8.83 -6.43
N ILE A 20 1.63 -7.67 -6.05
CA ILE A 20 2.26 -6.71 -6.99
C ILE A 20 3.44 -7.34 -7.74
N THR A 21 4.24 -8.17 -7.05
CA THR A 21 5.41 -8.84 -7.64
C THR A 21 5.07 -10.16 -8.36
N GLY A 22 3.80 -10.56 -8.42
CA GLY A 22 3.37 -11.81 -9.04
C GLY A 22 3.73 -13.09 -8.27
N LYS A 23 4.29 -12.96 -7.05
CA LYS A 23 4.61 -14.11 -6.18
C LYS A 23 3.35 -14.80 -5.64
N LYS A 24 2.24 -14.07 -5.53
CA LYS A 24 0.92 -14.58 -5.13
C LYS A 24 -0.15 -14.03 -6.06
N HIS A 25 -1.22 -14.81 -6.25
CA HIS A 25 -2.39 -14.35 -6.99
C HIS A 25 -3.23 -13.40 -6.12
N GLY A 26 -3.83 -12.40 -6.74
CA GLY A 26 -4.87 -11.58 -6.12
C GLY A 26 -6.21 -12.32 -6.10
N ARG A 27 -7.28 -11.59 -6.39
CA ARG A 27 -8.63 -12.16 -6.53
C ARG A 27 -8.71 -13.16 -7.68
N LEU A 28 -9.31 -14.33 -7.46
CA LEU A 28 -9.33 -15.45 -8.42
C LEU A 28 -10.68 -15.63 -9.12
N SER A 29 -11.80 -15.19 -8.52
CA SER A 29 -13.12 -15.39 -9.12
C SER A 29 -14.11 -14.27 -8.80
N ALA A 30 -15.18 -14.17 -9.60
CA ALA A 30 -16.25 -13.18 -9.43
C ALA A 30 -17.07 -13.35 -8.15
N THR A 31 -17.05 -14.54 -7.52
CA THR A 31 -17.82 -14.84 -6.30
C THR A 31 -17.00 -14.63 -5.03
N GLU A 32 -15.67 -14.46 -5.14
CA GLU A 32 -14.81 -14.18 -3.99
C GLU A 32 -15.00 -12.75 -3.46
N THR A 33 -15.13 -12.66 -2.14
CA THR A 33 -15.00 -11.40 -1.39
C THR A 33 -13.58 -11.34 -0.82
N THR A 34 -12.82 -10.31 -1.19
CA THR A 34 -11.45 -10.09 -0.74
C THR A 34 -11.37 -8.85 0.13
N ILE A 35 -10.67 -8.93 1.26
CA ILE A 35 -10.41 -7.79 2.15
C ILE A 35 -8.94 -7.44 2.03
N PHE A 36 -8.66 -6.19 1.69
CA PHE A 36 -7.33 -5.59 1.84
C PHE A 36 -7.39 -4.65 3.04
N ASP A 37 -6.54 -4.91 4.02
CA ASP A 37 -6.39 -4.08 5.20
C ASP A 37 -4.93 -3.64 5.32
N ALA A 38 -4.74 -2.35 5.59
CA ALA A 38 -3.42 -1.75 5.70
C ALA A 38 -3.49 -0.53 6.62
N THR A 39 -2.51 -0.43 7.51
CA THR A 39 -2.30 0.75 8.37
C THR A 39 -1.43 1.83 7.69
N GLY A 40 -0.99 1.59 6.45
CA GLY A 40 -0.01 2.42 5.72
C GLY A 40 1.45 2.01 5.98
N LEU A 41 2.32 2.27 4.99
CA LEU A 41 3.77 2.07 5.07
C LEU A 41 4.49 3.36 4.69
N ALA A 42 5.44 3.83 5.52
CA ALA A 42 6.20 5.06 5.27
C ALA A 42 6.88 5.09 3.89
N THR A 43 7.29 3.93 3.37
CA THR A 43 7.86 3.82 2.02
C THR A 43 6.92 4.33 0.93
N GLN A 44 5.60 4.16 1.10
CA GLN A 44 4.60 4.65 0.14
C GLN A 44 4.60 6.18 0.07
N ASP A 45 4.73 6.83 1.21
CA ASP A 45 4.80 8.29 1.30
C ASP A 45 6.08 8.83 0.69
N ILE A 46 7.24 8.23 1.04
CA ILE A 46 8.55 8.67 0.55
C ILE A 46 8.64 8.53 -0.98
N LEU A 47 8.22 7.39 -1.53
CA LEU A 47 8.25 7.17 -2.98
C LEU A 47 7.31 8.14 -3.71
N SER A 48 6.11 8.36 -3.18
CA SER A 48 5.17 9.32 -3.75
C SER A 48 5.72 10.74 -3.71
N ALA A 49 6.35 11.14 -2.59
CA ALA A 49 6.98 12.45 -2.46
C ALA A 49 8.14 12.63 -3.44
N GLN A 50 8.97 11.60 -3.66
CA GLN A 50 10.05 11.64 -4.63
C GLN A 50 9.51 11.84 -6.06
N GLU A 51 8.51 11.06 -6.47
CA GLU A 51 7.89 11.19 -7.79
C GLU A 51 7.26 12.57 -7.99
N LEU A 52 6.57 13.09 -6.97
CA LEU A 52 5.99 14.44 -7.01
C LEU A 52 7.06 15.51 -7.09
N ARG A 53 8.17 15.39 -6.35
CA ARG A 53 9.29 16.33 -6.42
C ARG A 53 9.89 16.40 -7.82
N VAL A 54 10.18 15.25 -8.43
CA VAL A 54 10.71 15.19 -9.81
C VAL A 54 9.73 15.80 -10.81
N LYS A 55 8.43 15.54 -10.64
CA LYS A 55 7.39 16.15 -11.47
C LYS A 55 7.32 17.68 -11.30
N ALA A 56 7.44 18.16 -10.07
CA ALA A 56 7.42 19.58 -9.74
C ALA A 56 8.61 20.32 -10.38
N GLU A 57 9.82 19.74 -10.30
CA GLU A 57 11.02 20.26 -10.97
C GLU A 57 10.84 20.37 -12.48
N ARG A 58 10.25 19.34 -13.12
CA ARG A 58 9.99 19.35 -14.57
C ARG A 58 8.95 20.39 -15.02
N LEU A 59 8.06 20.78 -14.12
CA LEU A 59 6.98 21.73 -14.39
C LEU A 59 7.31 23.16 -13.94
N ASP A 60 8.53 23.40 -13.43
CA ASP A 60 8.91 24.65 -12.76
C ASP A 60 7.88 25.07 -11.70
N PHE A 61 7.45 24.10 -10.89
CA PHE A 61 6.41 24.27 -9.89
C PHE A 61 6.99 24.13 -8.48
N GLY A 62 6.82 25.15 -7.65
CA GLY A 62 7.22 25.13 -6.24
C GLY A 62 8.04 26.35 -5.84
N THR A 63 8.77 26.23 -4.72
CA THR A 63 9.63 27.31 -4.22
C THR A 63 10.86 26.71 -3.58
N SER A 64 12.03 27.23 -3.95
CA SER A 64 13.29 26.88 -3.30
C SER A 64 13.37 27.59 -1.96
N ALA A 65 13.44 26.83 -0.87
CA ALA A 65 13.78 27.35 0.43
C ALA A 65 15.28 27.14 0.66
N ALA A 66 16.02 28.22 0.94
CA ALA A 66 17.37 28.10 1.48
C ALA A 66 17.26 27.62 2.93
N ILE A 67 18.10 26.65 3.30
CA ILE A 67 18.24 26.13 4.66
C ILE A 67 19.59 26.58 5.20
#